data_AF-Q5C0S9-F1
#
_entry.id   AF-Q5C0S9-F1
#
_cell.length_a   1.000
_cell.length_b   1.000
_cell.length_c   1.000
_cell.angle_alpha   90.00
_cell.angle_beta   90.00
_cell.angle_gamma   90.00
#
_symmetry.space_group_name_H-M   'P 1'
#
loop_
_entity.id
_entity.type
_entity.pdbx_description
1 polymer ?
#
loop_
_entity_poly.entity_id
_entity_poly.type
_entity_poly.pdbx_seq_one_letter_code
_entity_poly.pdbx_strand_id
1 'polypeptide(L)'
;KANSVGNDANKVFSSDSDSLSLSSTAMDDDIHEIDLAEQQQRPEVNKNASATHSWLHYAVANFLSPVILSGWARPCIIIVSLAWLCFAAAILPNGLHLSLDQKLSMPTDSYMLDYFNALDNDLRVGPPVYFVVTEGHNFTTLDGQNQVCGGTGCSNTSLIQEISSAAVYANRSWIASPASSWLDDYFDWIDPSGSTLCCRIYQNTSKFCPPDSTDANCTQCPVYLDNGRPNPIDFYYYLPQFLHENPGSNCPKGGKAAYSVGVRLLHDNISNGTLVGANYFMAYHSVLKKPDDYVNALKAARYYANKVTQSWYATTDDYTKGPIRNNSVFPYSPFYVFYEQYLTLANEAAFQLGICLLAIF
;
A
#
# COMPACT_ATOMS: atom_id res chain seq x y z
N LYS A 1 -54.54 19.08 -25.47
CA LYS A 1 -55.91 18.51 -25.43
C LYS A 1 -55.78 17.03 -25.75
N ALA A 2 -56.18 16.04 -24.97
CA ALA A 2 -56.71 15.90 -23.62
C ALA A 2 -56.83 14.37 -23.42
N ASN A 3 -56.45 13.85 -22.24
CA ASN A 3 -57.18 12.89 -21.38
C ASN A 3 -57.76 11.58 -22.00
N SER A 4 -57.83 10.41 -21.35
CA SER A 4 -57.92 10.03 -19.93
C SER A 4 -57.61 8.52 -19.79
N VAL A 5 -56.94 8.06 -18.72
CA VAL A 5 -57.48 7.35 -17.52
C VAL A 5 -58.25 6.04 -17.79
N GLY A 6 -57.86 4.95 -17.09
CA GLY A 6 -58.76 3.81 -16.85
C GLY A 6 -58.11 2.47 -16.47
N ASN A 7 -57.77 2.31 -15.19
CA ASN A 7 -57.78 1.14 -14.29
C ASN A 7 -57.96 -0.33 -14.77
N ASP A 8 -57.20 -1.18 -14.04
CA ASP A 8 -57.61 -2.40 -13.31
C ASP A 8 -57.16 -3.80 -13.76
N ALA A 9 -56.63 -4.50 -12.74
CA ALA A 9 -56.59 -5.94 -12.46
C ALA A 9 -55.70 -6.85 -13.33
N ASN A 10 -54.68 -7.43 -12.69
CA ASN A 10 -54.38 -8.85 -12.91
C ASN A 10 -53.79 -9.55 -11.68
N LYS A 11 -54.38 -10.70 -11.40
CA LYS A 11 -54.06 -11.70 -10.37
C LYS A 11 -52.77 -12.46 -10.70
N VAL A 12 -51.94 -12.60 -9.67
CA VAL A 12 -51.32 -13.84 -9.14
C VAL A 12 -51.15 -15.07 -10.07
N PHE A 13 -49.90 -15.50 -10.25
CA PHE A 13 -49.49 -16.89 -10.06
C PHE A 13 -48.01 -16.98 -9.62
N SER A 14 -47.75 -17.88 -8.68
CA SER A 14 -46.50 -18.13 -7.94
C SER A 14 -45.68 -19.27 -8.56
N SER A 15 -44.36 -19.27 -8.40
CA SER A 15 -43.57 -20.49 -8.13
C SER A 15 -42.19 -20.16 -7.54
N ASP A 16 -42.13 -20.25 -6.21
CA ASP A 16 -41.15 -20.96 -5.38
C ASP A 16 -39.64 -20.77 -5.59
N SER A 17 -39.04 -20.13 -4.58
CA SER A 17 -37.66 -20.31 -4.14
C SER A 17 -37.66 -20.98 -2.76
N ASP A 18 -37.12 -22.19 -2.65
CA ASP A 18 -36.98 -22.93 -1.41
C ASP A 18 -35.96 -22.27 -0.46
N SER A 19 -36.40 -21.97 0.75
CA SER A 19 -35.56 -21.73 1.92
C SER A 19 -36.03 -22.67 3.03
N LEU A 20 -35.16 -23.59 3.43
CA LEU A 20 -35.39 -24.51 4.54
C LEU A 20 -34.90 -23.84 5.83
N SER A 21 -35.84 -23.32 6.62
CA SER A 21 -35.67 -23.12 8.06
C SER A 21 -36.62 -24.06 8.80
N LEU A 22 -36.05 -24.94 9.61
CA LEU A 22 -36.79 -25.86 10.47
C LEU A 22 -37.19 -25.15 11.76
N SER A 23 -38.49 -24.92 11.90
CA SER A 23 -39.18 -24.68 13.16
C SER A 23 -39.37 -26.01 13.92
N SER A 24 -39.37 -25.96 15.25
CA SER A 24 -40.29 -26.78 16.03
C SER A 24 -40.93 -25.93 17.12
N THR A 25 -42.21 -25.65 16.94
CA THR A 25 -43.17 -25.11 17.89
C THR A 25 -43.79 -26.22 18.75
N ALA A 26 -44.19 -25.87 19.98
CA ALA A 26 -45.34 -26.37 20.74
C ALA A 26 -45.29 -25.71 22.13
N MET A 27 -46.33 -25.10 22.73
CA MET A 27 -47.75 -24.92 22.45
C MET A 27 -48.24 -23.75 23.33
N ASP A 28 -49.22 -23.00 22.82
CA ASP A 28 -50.12 -22.04 23.51
C ASP A 28 -50.87 -22.70 24.71
N ASP A 29 -51.61 -22.07 25.62
CA ASP A 29 -52.28 -20.76 25.69
C ASP A 29 -52.77 -20.54 27.15
N ASP A 30 -53.39 -19.38 27.37
CA ASP A 30 -54.35 -19.02 28.43
C ASP A 30 -53.89 -18.16 29.63
N ILE A 31 -54.21 -16.89 29.45
CA ILE A 31 -54.38 -15.80 30.41
C ILE A 31 -55.64 -16.06 31.25
N HIS A 32 -55.53 -16.00 32.58
CA HIS A 32 -56.61 -15.54 33.44
C HIS A 32 -56.05 -14.60 34.52
N GLU A 33 -56.50 -13.36 34.46
CA GLU A 33 -56.30 -12.32 35.44
C GLU A 33 -57.42 -12.39 36.50
N ILE A 34 -57.11 -11.96 37.73
CA ILE A 34 -57.96 -11.27 38.74
C ILE A 34 -57.88 -11.86 40.17
N ASP A 35 -57.42 -10.95 41.06
CA ASP A 35 -57.70 -10.70 42.49
C ASP A 35 -57.15 -11.54 43.67
N LEU A 36 -56.28 -10.84 44.43
CA LEU A 36 -56.38 -10.47 45.85
C LEU A 36 -56.75 -11.53 46.91
N ALA A 37 -55.76 -11.74 47.80
CA ALA A 37 -55.84 -11.96 49.24
C ALA A 37 -56.47 -13.27 49.76
N GLU A 38 -55.60 -14.18 50.22
CA GLU A 38 -55.79 -14.81 51.54
C GLU A 38 -54.47 -15.31 52.13
N GLN A 39 -54.14 -14.84 53.33
CA GLN A 39 -53.14 -15.47 54.18
C GLN A 39 -53.73 -16.75 54.78
N GLN A 40 -53.04 -17.88 54.64
CA GLN A 40 -53.17 -18.95 55.63
C GLN A 40 -51.88 -19.74 55.80
N GLN A 41 -51.36 -19.70 57.02
CA GLN A 41 -50.22 -20.46 57.53
C GLN A 41 -50.55 -21.95 57.70
N ARG A 42 -49.52 -22.78 57.44
CA ARG A 42 -49.04 -24.00 58.16
C ARG A 42 -49.03 -25.29 57.30
N PRO A 43 -48.09 -26.26 57.48
CA PRO A 43 -46.89 -26.33 58.33
C PRO A 43 -45.56 -26.50 57.56
N GLU A 44 -44.46 -26.37 58.30
CA GLU A 44 -43.10 -26.74 57.90
C GLU A 44 -42.99 -28.15 57.29
N VAL A 45 -42.47 -28.25 56.07
CA VAL A 45 -41.83 -29.46 55.56
C VAL A 45 -40.33 -29.21 55.52
N ASN A 46 -39.63 -29.77 56.50
CA ASN A 46 -38.18 -29.86 56.49
C ASN A 46 -37.70 -30.62 55.24
N LYS A 47 -36.95 -29.90 54.39
CA LYS A 47 -35.62 -30.28 53.89
C LYS A 47 -35.34 -31.79 53.73
N ASN A 48 -35.29 -32.28 52.49
CA ASN A 48 -34.03 -32.56 51.77
C ASN A 48 -34.21 -33.51 50.57
N ALA A 49 -33.74 -33.02 49.41
CA ALA A 49 -32.97 -33.70 48.36
C ALA A 49 -33.58 -34.88 47.55
N SER A 50 -33.60 -34.70 46.22
CA SER A 50 -32.64 -35.42 45.37
C SER A 50 -32.65 -34.80 43.95
N ALA A 51 -31.92 -33.71 43.76
CA ALA A 51 -31.37 -33.45 42.43
C ALA A 51 -30.17 -34.40 42.32
N THR A 52 -30.22 -35.36 41.38
CA THR A 52 -29.09 -36.21 41.03
C THR A 52 -27.99 -35.35 40.42
N HIS A 53 -27.20 -34.71 41.29
CA HIS A 53 -26.06 -33.92 40.84
C HIS A 53 -25.06 -34.86 40.16
N SER A 54 -24.77 -34.57 38.90
CA SER A 54 -23.72 -35.23 38.13
C SER A 54 -22.44 -35.29 38.96
N TRP A 55 -21.71 -36.41 38.95
CA TRP A 55 -20.52 -36.63 39.76
C TRP A 55 -19.48 -35.49 39.66
N LEU A 56 -19.40 -34.83 38.49
CA LEU A 56 -18.60 -33.62 38.25
C LEU A 56 -19.01 -32.46 39.18
N HIS A 57 -20.30 -32.20 39.32
CA HIS A 57 -20.82 -31.15 40.20
C HIS A 57 -20.50 -31.46 41.67
N TYR A 58 -20.61 -32.73 42.08
CA TYR A 58 -20.21 -33.16 43.42
C TYR A 58 -18.71 -32.94 43.66
N ALA A 59 -17.85 -33.31 42.71
CA ALA A 59 -16.40 -33.12 42.81
C ALA A 59 -16.02 -31.62 42.86
N VAL A 60 -16.65 -30.77 42.06
CA VAL A 60 -16.40 -29.32 42.06
C VAL A 60 -16.86 -28.70 43.38
N ALA A 61 -18.06 -29.02 43.85
CA ALA A 61 -18.64 -28.42 45.04
C ALA A 61 -17.95 -28.86 46.34
N ASN A 62 -17.66 -30.15 46.50
CA ASN A 62 -17.14 -30.70 47.76
C ASN A 62 -15.60 -30.78 47.84
N PHE A 63 -14.89 -30.75 46.71
CA PHE A 63 -13.43 -30.90 46.71
C PHE A 63 -12.73 -29.67 46.14
N LEU A 64 -13.10 -29.22 44.94
CA LEU A 64 -12.40 -28.12 44.27
C LEU A 64 -12.67 -26.74 44.92
N SER A 65 -13.94 -26.40 45.17
CA SER A 65 -14.35 -25.14 45.80
C SER A 65 -13.70 -24.89 47.18
N PRO A 66 -13.74 -25.81 48.16
CA PRO A 66 -13.14 -25.56 49.47
C PRO A 66 -11.61 -25.46 49.42
N VAL A 67 -10.96 -26.12 48.46
CA VAL A 67 -9.50 -26.03 48.26
C VAL A 67 -9.12 -24.67 47.68
N ILE A 68 -9.80 -24.21 46.61
CA ILE A 68 -9.53 -22.92 45.96
C ILE A 68 -9.87 -21.74 46.87
N LEU A 69 -11.00 -21.81 47.61
CA LEU A 69 -11.43 -20.75 48.53
C LEU A 69 -10.79 -20.85 49.93
N SER A 70 -9.86 -21.79 50.15
CA SER A 70 -9.15 -21.89 51.43
C SER A 70 -8.33 -20.63 51.72
N GLY A 71 -8.16 -20.29 53.00
CA GLY A 71 -7.47 -19.07 53.44
C GLY A 71 -6.02 -18.94 52.96
N TRP A 72 -5.38 -20.06 52.62
CA TRP A 72 -4.00 -20.11 52.10
C TRP A 72 -3.94 -20.18 50.57
N ALA A 73 -4.82 -20.94 49.91
CA ALA A 73 -4.80 -21.04 48.45
C ALA A 73 -5.24 -19.75 47.75
N ARG A 74 -6.21 -19.03 48.32
CA ARG A 74 -6.74 -17.78 47.75
C ARG A 74 -5.65 -16.72 47.49
N PRO A 75 -4.79 -16.33 48.45
CA PRO A 75 -3.72 -15.38 48.17
C PRO A 75 -2.66 -15.95 47.20
N CYS A 76 -2.34 -17.25 47.28
CA CYS A 76 -1.41 -17.88 46.34
C CYS A 76 -1.89 -17.79 44.89
N ILE A 77 -3.18 -18.05 44.63
CA ILE A 77 -3.75 -17.98 43.28
C ILE A 77 -3.68 -16.55 42.74
N ILE A 78 -4.01 -15.54 43.56
CA ILE A 78 -3.92 -14.13 43.16
C ILE A 78 -2.47 -13.74 42.84
N ILE A 79 -1.51 -14.15 43.68
CA ILE A 79 -0.08 -13.86 43.47
C ILE A 79 0.42 -14.52 42.18
N VAL A 80 0.10 -15.79 41.94
CA VAL A 80 0.52 -16.51 40.74
C VAL A 80 -0.10 -15.90 39.48
N SER A 81 -1.39 -15.54 39.54
CA SER A 81 -2.10 -14.93 38.41
C SER A 81 -1.53 -13.54 38.09
N LEU A 82 -1.23 -12.73 39.11
CA LEU A 82 -0.61 -11.42 38.95
C LEU A 82 0.82 -11.56 38.40
N ALA A 83 1.61 -12.50 38.91
CA ALA A 83 2.95 -12.77 38.40
C ALA A 83 2.92 -13.20 36.93
N TRP A 84 1.99 -14.06 36.55
CA TRP A 84 1.79 -14.47 35.16
C TRP A 84 1.38 -13.31 34.26
N LEU A 85 0.48 -12.45 34.73
CA LEU A 85 0.06 -11.24 34.01
C LEU A 85 1.23 -10.27 33.80
N CYS A 86 2.04 -10.01 34.84
CA CYS A 86 3.23 -9.19 34.74
C CYS A 86 4.26 -9.80 33.78
N PHE A 87 4.45 -11.12 33.80
CA PHE A 87 5.33 -11.83 32.88
C PHE A 87 4.86 -11.71 31.43
N ALA A 88 3.57 -11.93 31.16
CA ALA A 88 2.99 -11.75 29.83
C ALA A 88 3.16 -10.30 29.35
N ALA A 89 2.85 -9.31 30.19
CA ALA A 89 3.01 -7.89 29.87
C ALA A 89 4.47 -7.52 29.53
N ALA A 90 5.45 -8.15 30.19
CA ALA A 90 6.87 -7.91 29.92
C ALA A 90 7.35 -8.46 28.57
N ILE A 91 6.74 -9.54 28.06
CA ILE A 91 7.13 -10.18 26.79
C ILE A 91 6.51 -9.50 25.57
N LEU A 92 5.29 -8.97 25.70
CA LEU A 92 4.54 -8.35 24.60
C LEU A 92 5.34 -7.36 23.72
N PRO A 93 6.09 -6.38 24.26
CA PRO A 93 6.74 -5.37 23.42
C PRO A 93 7.88 -5.91 22.55
N ASN A 94 8.58 -6.96 22.99
CA ASN A 94 9.81 -7.43 22.33
C ASN A 94 9.66 -8.82 21.68
N GLY A 95 8.69 -9.63 22.10
CA GLY A 95 8.53 -11.01 21.64
C GLY A 95 7.55 -11.20 20.48
N LEU A 96 6.76 -10.17 20.14
CA LEU A 96 5.66 -10.33 19.18
C LEU A 96 6.07 -9.83 17.80
N HIS A 97 6.43 -10.76 16.92
CA HIS A 97 6.56 -10.47 15.49
C HIS A 97 5.17 -10.29 14.90
N LEU A 98 4.83 -9.05 14.56
CA LEU A 98 3.51 -8.65 14.08
C LEU A 98 3.26 -8.98 12.59
N SER A 99 4.17 -9.69 11.93
CA SER A 99 4.20 -9.88 10.49
C SER A 99 4.04 -11.36 10.12
N LEU A 100 3.27 -11.65 9.06
CA LEU A 100 3.00 -13.02 8.59
C LEU A 100 4.07 -13.48 7.60
N ASP A 101 4.63 -14.66 7.84
CA ASP A 101 5.47 -15.35 6.85
C ASP A 101 4.61 -15.98 5.76
N GLN A 102 4.92 -15.65 4.51
CA GLN A 102 4.23 -16.18 3.33
C GLN A 102 4.35 -17.70 3.22
N LYS A 103 5.41 -18.31 3.77
CA LYS A 103 5.58 -19.77 3.77
C LYS A 103 4.53 -20.46 4.66
N LEU A 104 4.06 -19.80 5.72
CA LEU A 104 3.09 -20.37 6.66
C LEU A 104 1.65 -20.38 6.12
N SER A 105 1.35 -19.62 5.06
CA SER A 105 0.03 -19.63 4.42
C SER A 105 -0.12 -20.74 3.38
N MET A 106 0.94 -21.50 3.09
CA MET A 106 0.96 -22.57 2.11
C MET A 106 0.87 -23.95 2.78
N PRO A 107 0.19 -24.93 2.15
CA PRO A 107 0.26 -26.33 2.59
C PRO A 107 1.69 -26.85 2.61
N THR A 108 2.00 -27.78 3.51
CA THR A 108 3.35 -28.35 3.70
C THR A 108 3.90 -29.11 2.48
N ASP A 109 3.02 -29.53 1.57
CA ASP A 109 3.34 -30.28 0.35
C ASP A 109 3.12 -29.44 -0.92
N SER A 110 3.08 -28.10 -0.78
CA SER A 110 2.89 -27.20 -1.92
C SER A 110 4.20 -26.90 -2.63
N TYR A 111 4.20 -26.96 -3.96
CA TYR A 111 5.31 -26.51 -4.81
C TYR A 111 5.72 -25.04 -4.55
N MET A 112 4.81 -24.25 -3.98
CA MET A 112 5.05 -22.86 -3.64
C MET A 112 6.14 -22.70 -2.56
N LEU A 113 6.27 -23.68 -1.66
CA LEU A 113 7.33 -23.67 -0.66
C LEU A 113 8.72 -23.80 -1.31
N ASP A 114 8.86 -24.68 -2.30
CA ASP A 114 10.10 -24.83 -3.06
C ASP A 114 10.43 -23.56 -3.85
N TYR A 115 9.42 -22.94 -4.47
CA TYR A 115 9.57 -21.65 -5.15
C TYR A 115 10.05 -20.55 -4.19
N PHE A 116 9.42 -20.40 -3.01
CA PHE A 116 9.86 -19.40 -2.02
C PHE A 116 11.27 -19.67 -1.50
N ASN A 117 11.64 -20.94 -1.32
CA ASN A 117 13.00 -21.31 -0.92
C ASN A 117 14.03 -20.99 -2.02
N ALA A 118 13.69 -21.22 -3.30
CA ALA A 118 14.55 -20.83 -4.42
C ALA A 118 14.69 -19.30 -4.52
N LEU A 119 13.60 -18.55 -4.35
CA LEU A 119 13.65 -17.09 -4.30
C LEU A 119 14.57 -16.59 -3.18
N ASP A 120 14.45 -17.16 -1.97
CA ASP A 120 15.27 -16.77 -0.82
C ASP A 120 16.76 -17.08 -1.04
N ASN A 121 17.09 -18.23 -1.63
CA ASN A 121 18.48 -18.68 -1.79
C ASN A 121 19.18 -18.06 -3.01
N ASP A 122 18.50 -17.95 -4.13
CA ASP A 122 19.12 -17.65 -5.42
C ASP A 122 18.88 -16.22 -5.91
N LEU A 123 17.76 -15.58 -5.52
CA LEU A 123 17.42 -14.25 -6.02
C LEU A 123 18.35 -13.18 -5.41
N ARG A 124 18.96 -12.37 -6.26
CA ARG A 124 19.90 -11.31 -5.87
C ARG A 124 19.32 -9.90 -5.92
N VAL A 125 18.08 -9.74 -6.36
CA VAL A 125 17.39 -8.45 -6.48
C VAL A 125 15.98 -8.58 -5.89
N GLY A 126 15.52 -7.55 -5.19
CA GLY A 126 14.17 -7.52 -4.64
C GLY A 126 13.11 -7.11 -5.68
N PRO A 127 11.86 -6.95 -5.23
CA PRO A 127 10.79 -6.41 -6.07
C PRO A 127 11.10 -4.99 -6.57
N PRO A 128 10.56 -4.58 -7.74
CA PRO A 128 10.70 -3.22 -8.22
C PRO A 128 9.92 -2.23 -7.35
N VAL A 129 10.43 -1.00 -7.27
CA VAL A 129 9.78 0.14 -6.64
C VAL A 129 9.72 1.30 -7.62
N TYR A 130 8.56 1.92 -7.73
CA TYR A 130 8.28 3.03 -8.62
C TYR A 130 8.08 4.28 -7.78
N PHE A 131 9.00 5.24 -7.88
CA PHE A 131 8.82 6.56 -7.29
C PHE A 131 8.01 7.41 -8.25
N VAL A 132 6.72 7.56 -7.95
CA VAL A 132 5.76 8.25 -8.81
C VAL A 132 5.74 9.72 -8.43
N VAL A 133 6.04 10.59 -9.39
CA VAL A 133 5.82 12.04 -9.30
C VAL A 133 4.39 12.33 -9.77
N THR A 134 3.60 12.92 -8.90
CA THR A 134 2.20 13.27 -9.22
C THR A 134 2.13 14.45 -10.19
N GLU A 135 0.94 14.64 -10.77
CA GLU A 135 0.68 15.78 -11.64
C GLU A 135 0.91 17.11 -10.92
N GLY A 136 1.30 18.13 -11.69
CA GLY A 136 1.54 19.48 -11.19
C GLY A 136 3.02 19.83 -10.95
N HIS A 137 3.94 18.86 -11.04
CA HIS A 137 5.37 19.15 -11.07
C HIS A 137 5.76 19.82 -12.39
N ASN A 138 6.58 20.89 -12.34
CA ASN A 138 6.95 21.65 -13.51
C ASN A 138 8.31 21.19 -14.09
N PHE A 139 8.28 20.34 -15.11
CA PHE A 139 9.48 19.85 -15.78
C PHE A 139 10.10 20.83 -16.81
N THR A 140 9.52 22.01 -17.00
CA THR A 140 10.04 23.00 -17.99
C THR A 140 10.99 24.02 -17.40
N THR A 141 10.90 24.26 -16.10
CA THR A 141 11.77 25.21 -15.43
C THR A 141 13.06 24.52 -15.02
N LEU A 142 14.16 25.28 -15.05
CA LEU A 142 15.45 24.79 -14.58
C LEU A 142 15.37 24.27 -13.13
N ASP A 143 14.64 24.98 -12.27
CA ASP A 143 14.44 24.58 -10.87
C ASP A 143 13.71 23.23 -10.75
N GLY A 144 12.59 23.05 -11.46
CA GLY A 144 11.85 21.79 -11.41
C GLY A 144 12.63 20.62 -12.03
N GLN A 145 13.37 20.86 -13.11
CA GLN A 145 14.29 19.86 -13.66
C GLN A 145 15.35 19.47 -12.63
N ASN A 146 15.98 20.43 -11.95
CA ASN A 146 17.01 20.20 -10.93
C ASN A 146 16.51 19.51 -9.67
N GLN A 147 15.21 19.63 -9.36
CA GLN A 147 14.54 18.91 -8.27
C GLN A 147 14.40 17.40 -8.53
N VAL A 148 14.50 16.97 -9.80
CA VAL A 148 14.28 15.58 -10.21
C VAL A 148 15.56 14.93 -10.74
N CYS A 149 16.27 15.59 -11.67
CA CYS A 149 17.37 15.02 -12.43
C CYS A 149 18.57 14.57 -11.58
N GLY A 150 19.41 13.68 -12.10
CA GLY A 150 20.61 13.15 -11.43
C GLY A 150 21.93 13.55 -12.09
N GLY A 151 21.90 14.15 -13.28
CA GLY A 151 23.09 14.57 -14.02
C GLY A 151 23.82 15.79 -13.45
N THR A 152 24.78 16.31 -14.21
CA THR A 152 25.49 17.54 -13.86
C THR A 152 24.52 18.73 -13.81
N GLY A 153 24.69 19.59 -12.80
CA GLY A 153 23.86 20.78 -12.60
C GLY A 153 22.56 20.54 -11.82
N CYS A 154 22.23 19.29 -11.47
CA CYS A 154 21.06 18.94 -10.65
C CYS A 154 21.30 19.21 -9.15
N SER A 155 20.22 19.31 -8.38
CA SER A 155 20.32 19.50 -6.92
C SER A 155 20.88 18.26 -6.23
N ASN A 156 21.64 18.44 -5.16
CA ASN A 156 22.11 17.34 -4.30
C ASN A 156 20.96 16.61 -3.58
N THR A 157 19.79 17.25 -3.47
CA THR A 157 18.57 16.70 -2.87
C THR A 157 17.54 16.30 -3.93
N SER A 158 17.95 16.16 -5.19
CA SER A 158 17.04 15.76 -6.27
C SER A 158 16.51 14.35 -6.05
N LEU A 159 15.38 14.03 -6.69
CA LEU A 159 14.77 12.70 -6.63
C LEU A 159 15.77 11.59 -6.98
N ILE A 160 16.45 11.71 -8.12
CA ILE A 160 17.41 10.70 -8.57
C ILE A 160 18.61 10.62 -7.64
N GLN A 161 19.12 11.75 -7.14
CA GLN A 161 20.28 11.76 -6.26
C GLN A 161 19.98 11.14 -4.90
N GLU A 162 18.80 11.43 -4.31
CA GLU A 162 18.37 10.83 -3.05
C GLU A 162 18.20 9.31 -3.16
N ILE A 163 17.56 8.82 -4.23
CA ILE A 163 17.39 7.37 -4.45
C ILE A 163 18.74 6.70 -4.72
N SER A 164 19.61 7.33 -5.53
CA SER A 164 20.93 6.79 -5.84
C SER A 164 21.82 6.73 -4.60
N SER A 165 21.76 7.76 -3.74
CA SER A 165 22.43 7.78 -2.44
C SER A 165 21.90 6.69 -1.50
N ALA A 166 20.58 6.48 -1.48
CA ALA A 166 19.96 5.40 -0.74
C ALA A 166 20.43 4.02 -1.23
N ALA A 167 20.59 3.83 -2.55
CA ALA A 167 21.02 2.58 -3.15
C ALA A 167 22.43 2.14 -2.73
N VAL A 168 23.33 3.10 -2.44
CA VAL A 168 24.69 2.81 -1.93
C VAL A 168 24.63 2.09 -0.57
N TYR A 169 23.62 2.39 0.25
CA TYR A 169 23.45 1.82 1.59
C TYR A 169 22.24 0.88 1.66
N ALA A 170 22.13 -0.06 0.70
CA ALA A 170 21.03 -1.02 0.57
C ALA A 170 20.69 -1.80 1.85
N ASN A 171 21.67 -2.06 2.71
CA ASN A 171 21.49 -2.75 3.99
C ASN A 171 20.63 -1.96 5.01
N ARG A 172 20.42 -0.65 4.78
CA ARG A 172 19.61 0.22 5.65
C ARG A 172 18.46 0.91 4.92
N SER A 173 18.58 1.11 3.61
CA SER A 173 17.54 1.73 2.79
C SER A 173 16.57 0.70 2.19
N TRP A 174 16.97 -0.58 2.15
CA TRP A 174 16.28 -1.63 1.40
C TRP A 174 16.08 -1.29 -0.09
N ILE A 175 16.87 -0.35 -0.64
CA ILE A 175 16.91 -0.01 -2.07
C ILE A 175 18.28 -0.45 -2.57
N ALA A 176 18.34 -1.25 -3.63
CA ALA A 176 19.58 -1.84 -4.13
C ALA A 176 20.05 -1.27 -5.46
N SER A 177 19.16 -0.61 -6.21
CA SER A 177 19.47 0.00 -7.49
C SER A 177 19.18 1.49 -7.47
N PRO A 178 20.01 2.33 -8.12
CA PRO A 178 19.59 3.68 -8.46
C PRO A 178 18.34 3.63 -9.35
N ALA A 179 17.59 4.74 -9.39
CA ALA A 179 16.41 4.84 -10.22
C ALA A 179 16.77 5.15 -11.68
N SER A 180 16.06 4.52 -12.62
CA SER A 180 16.11 4.90 -14.04
C SER A 180 15.49 6.27 -14.23
N SER A 181 16.19 7.17 -14.94
CA SER A 181 15.75 8.56 -15.14
C SER A 181 15.44 8.85 -16.60
N TRP A 182 14.15 8.95 -16.92
CA TRP A 182 13.70 9.36 -18.26
C TRP A 182 14.14 10.78 -18.59
N LEU A 183 14.25 11.66 -17.58
CA LEU A 183 14.60 13.06 -17.74
C LEU A 183 16.08 13.24 -18.07
N ASP A 184 16.97 12.50 -17.39
CA ASP A 184 18.41 12.54 -17.68
C ASP A 184 18.69 11.92 -19.06
N ASP A 185 18.07 10.77 -19.38
CA ASP A 185 18.21 10.14 -20.70
C ASP A 185 17.65 11.01 -21.83
N TYR A 186 16.62 11.81 -21.55
CA TYR A 186 16.09 12.79 -22.51
C TYR A 186 17.07 13.93 -22.76
N PHE A 187 17.71 14.46 -21.72
CA PHE A 187 18.73 15.50 -21.87
C PHE A 187 19.94 15.00 -22.66
N ASP A 188 20.37 13.76 -22.43
CA ASP A 188 21.43 13.12 -23.22
C ASP A 188 21.01 12.90 -24.69
N TRP A 189 19.74 12.55 -24.93
CA TRP A 189 19.22 12.28 -26.27
C TRP A 189 19.06 13.54 -27.13
N ILE A 190 18.66 14.66 -26.53
CA ILE A 190 18.45 15.93 -27.24
C ILE A 190 19.74 16.72 -27.48
N ASP A 191 20.83 16.40 -26.77
CA ASP A 191 22.09 17.14 -26.85
C ASP A 191 22.74 17.07 -28.25
N PRO A 192 22.80 18.19 -29.00
CA PRO A 192 23.46 18.23 -30.30
C PRO A 192 24.99 18.12 -30.19
N SER A 193 25.56 18.38 -29.01
CA SER A 193 26.99 18.28 -28.74
C SER A 193 27.41 16.87 -28.27
N GLY A 194 26.43 15.97 -28.08
CA GLY A 194 26.66 14.62 -27.64
C GLY A 194 27.46 13.78 -28.64
N SER A 195 28.08 12.71 -28.15
CA SER A 195 28.89 11.81 -28.98
C SER A 195 28.11 11.10 -30.09
N THR A 196 26.79 10.96 -29.93
CA THR A 196 25.86 10.36 -30.88
C THR A 196 24.73 11.33 -31.21
N LEU A 197 24.56 11.66 -32.48
CA LEU A 197 23.49 12.53 -32.97
C LEU A 197 22.14 11.79 -32.97
N CYS A 198 21.52 11.71 -31.80
CA CYS A 198 20.25 11.04 -31.58
C CYS A 198 19.05 11.83 -32.12
N CYS A 199 18.88 13.08 -31.68
CA CYS A 199 17.80 13.94 -32.17
C CYS A 199 18.15 14.49 -33.57
N ARG A 200 17.45 14.04 -34.61
CA ARG A 200 17.62 14.50 -35.99
C ARG A 200 16.28 14.88 -36.62
N ILE A 201 16.32 15.86 -37.52
CA ILE A 201 15.18 16.29 -38.33
C ILE A 201 15.56 16.42 -39.80
N TYR A 202 14.60 16.21 -40.69
CA TYR A 202 14.75 16.52 -42.11
C TYR A 202 14.71 18.03 -42.35
N GLN A 203 15.74 18.60 -42.96
CA GLN A 203 15.80 20.05 -43.25
C GLN A 203 14.58 20.57 -44.03
N ASN A 204 14.02 19.75 -44.91
CA ASN A 204 12.97 20.18 -45.84
C ASN A 204 11.57 20.19 -45.21
N THR A 205 11.32 19.33 -44.23
CA THR A 205 9.97 19.11 -43.66
C THR A 205 9.89 19.40 -42.17
N SER A 206 11.03 19.62 -41.52
CA SER A 206 11.18 19.71 -40.06
C SER A 206 10.58 18.51 -39.31
N LYS A 207 10.38 17.38 -40.00
CA LYS A 207 9.92 16.14 -39.39
C LYS A 207 11.09 15.38 -38.81
N PHE A 208 10.82 14.59 -37.77
CA PHE A 208 11.80 13.73 -37.13
C PHE A 208 12.39 12.72 -38.13
N CYS A 209 13.70 12.56 -38.06
CA CYS A 209 14.46 11.61 -38.87
C CYS A 209 15.03 10.50 -37.96
N PRO A 210 14.80 9.22 -38.27
CA PRO A 210 15.37 8.12 -37.51
C PRO A 210 16.91 8.24 -37.41
N PRO A 211 17.53 7.96 -36.25
CA PRO A 211 18.97 8.07 -36.05
C PRO A 211 19.78 7.22 -37.03
N ASP A 212 19.26 6.03 -37.37
CA ASP A 212 19.89 5.07 -38.28
C ASP A 212 19.73 5.42 -39.78
N SER A 213 19.02 6.50 -40.10
CA SER A 213 18.86 6.96 -41.48
C SER A 213 20.18 7.53 -42.02
N THR A 214 20.55 7.09 -43.22
CA THR A 214 21.73 7.59 -43.97
C THR A 214 21.39 8.79 -44.87
N ASP A 215 20.18 9.35 -44.78
CA ASP A 215 19.79 10.50 -45.60
C ASP A 215 20.62 11.74 -45.22
N ALA A 216 21.26 12.35 -46.22
CA ALA A 216 22.07 13.55 -46.07
C ALA A 216 21.24 14.78 -45.65
N ASN A 217 19.92 14.77 -45.89
CA ASN A 217 19.02 15.84 -45.48
C ASN A 217 18.65 15.79 -43.98
N CYS A 218 19.11 14.76 -43.25
CA CYS A 218 18.89 14.65 -41.81
C CYS A 218 19.98 15.37 -41.02
N THR A 219 19.63 16.53 -40.48
CA THR A 219 20.50 17.29 -39.59
C THR A 219 20.09 17.15 -38.15
N GLN A 220 20.99 17.52 -37.24
CA GLN A 220 20.69 17.61 -35.81
C GLN A 220 19.49 18.54 -35.53
N CYS A 221 18.77 18.25 -34.45
CA CYS A 221 17.70 19.10 -33.98
C CYS A 221 18.25 20.52 -33.66
N PRO A 222 17.60 21.59 -34.13
CA PRO A 222 18.04 22.97 -33.92
C PRO A 222 17.67 23.45 -32.50
N VAL A 223 18.28 22.82 -31.49
CA VAL A 223 18.03 23.10 -30.07
C VAL A 223 19.20 23.86 -29.49
N TYR A 224 18.91 24.88 -28.70
CA TYR A 224 19.91 25.56 -27.87
C TYR A 224 19.80 25.06 -26.43
N LEU A 225 20.90 24.50 -25.91
CA LEU A 225 20.97 24.04 -24.53
C LEU A 225 21.68 25.09 -23.65
N ASP A 226 21.00 25.51 -22.59
CA ASP A 226 21.61 26.30 -21.52
C ASP A 226 22.02 25.36 -20.38
N ASN A 227 23.32 25.25 -20.11
CA ASN A 227 23.87 24.29 -19.14
C ASN A 227 23.38 22.83 -19.34
N GLY A 228 23.21 22.41 -20.60
CA GLY A 228 22.70 21.08 -20.92
C GLY A 228 21.19 20.92 -20.71
N ARG A 229 20.42 22.02 -20.67
CA ARG A 229 18.95 22.01 -20.55
C ARG A 229 18.29 22.70 -21.74
N PRO A 230 17.27 22.08 -22.36
CA PRO A 230 16.53 22.71 -23.45
C PRO A 230 15.61 23.81 -22.92
N ASN A 231 15.25 24.75 -23.79
CA ASN A 231 14.21 25.72 -23.46
C ASN A 231 12.83 25.02 -23.32
N PRO A 232 11.84 25.66 -22.67
CA PRO A 232 10.51 25.06 -22.46
C PRO A 232 9.78 24.63 -23.74
N ILE A 233 10.00 25.35 -24.84
CA ILE A 233 9.30 25.12 -26.11
C ILE A 233 9.86 23.85 -26.78
N ASP A 234 11.18 23.76 -26.88
CA ASP A 234 11.91 22.61 -27.39
C ASP A 234 11.69 21.39 -26.49
N PHE A 235 11.66 21.58 -25.17
CA PHE A 235 11.37 20.51 -24.22
C PHE A 235 10.06 19.79 -24.56
N TYR A 236 8.95 20.52 -24.71
CA TYR A 236 7.68 19.91 -25.05
C TYR A 236 7.58 19.46 -26.50
N TYR A 237 8.28 20.14 -27.41
CA TYR A 237 8.24 19.80 -28.82
C TYR A 237 8.91 18.46 -29.11
N TYR A 238 10.02 18.12 -28.45
CA TYR A 238 10.81 16.91 -28.73
C TYR A 238 10.56 15.74 -27.76
N LEU A 239 9.99 15.98 -26.58
CA LEU A 239 9.71 14.94 -25.60
C LEU A 239 8.81 13.80 -26.15
N PRO A 240 7.70 14.08 -26.87
CA PRO A 240 6.89 13.02 -27.45
C PRO A 240 7.68 12.12 -28.42
N GLN A 241 8.62 12.70 -29.18
CA GLN A 241 9.42 12.03 -30.20
C GLN A 241 10.42 11.11 -29.52
N PHE A 242 11.08 11.58 -28.46
CA PHE A 242 11.92 10.74 -27.60
C PHE A 242 11.15 9.51 -27.06
N LEU A 243 9.91 9.71 -26.59
CA LEU A 243 9.07 8.62 -26.07
C LEU A 243 8.56 7.67 -27.17
N HIS A 244 8.62 8.06 -28.45
CA HIS A 244 8.30 7.21 -29.60
C HIS A 244 9.55 6.59 -30.26
N GLU A 245 10.75 7.04 -29.88
CA GLU A 245 12.00 6.61 -30.48
C GLU A 245 12.48 5.26 -29.91
N ASN A 246 12.75 4.31 -30.79
CA ASN A 246 13.30 3.01 -30.40
C ASN A 246 14.83 3.14 -30.21
N PRO A 247 15.42 2.47 -29.21
CA PRO A 247 16.87 2.41 -29.09
C PRO A 247 17.48 1.64 -30.29
N GLY A 248 18.56 2.18 -30.84
CA GLY A 248 19.29 1.64 -31.99
C GLY A 248 20.80 1.62 -31.77
N SER A 249 21.57 1.18 -32.77
CA SER A 249 23.04 1.10 -32.66
C SER A 249 23.71 2.47 -32.66
N ASN A 250 23.16 3.43 -33.42
CA ASN A 250 23.68 4.80 -33.47
C ASN A 250 23.13 5.69 -32.35
N CYS A 251 21.99 5.31 -31.76
CA CYS A 251 21.37 6.02 -30.66
C CYS A 251 20.82 5.01 -29.63
N PRO A 252 21.62 4.63 -28.61
CA PRO A 252 21.17 3.66 -27.61
C PRO A 252 20.12 4.23 -26.65
N LYS A 253 20.06 5.57 -26.50
CA LYS A 253 19.17 6.29 -25.60
C LYS A 253 17.80 6.55 -26.25
N GLY A 254 17.03 5.51 -26.50
CA GLY A 254 15.65 5.62 -27.02
C GLY A 254 14.60 5.49 -25.91
N GLY A 255 13.72 6.48 -25.79
CA GLY A 255 12.74 6.56 -24.69
C GLY A 255 11.58 5.57 -24.80
N LYS A 256 11.31 5.01 -25.99
CA LYS A 256 10.14 4.16 -26.20
C LYS A 256 10.16 2.86 -25.40
N ALA A 257 11.31 2.22 -25.29
CA ALA A 257 11.42 0.92 -24.64
C ALA A 257 11.25 1.02 -23.11
N ALA A 258 11.87 2.02 -22.49
CA ALA A 258 11.92 2.14 -21.03
C ALA A 258 10.86 3.09 -20.44
N TYR A 259 10.47 4.15 -21.17
CA TYR A 259 9.78 5.31 -20.59
C TYR A 259 8.43 5.65 -21.24
N SER A 260 8.08 5.03 -22.39
CA SER A 260 6.81 5.33 -23.10
C SER A 260 5.57 5.17 -22.23
N VAL A 261 5.55 4.17 -21.34
CA VAL A 261 4.48 3.93 -20.38
C VAL A 261 4.69 4.64 -19.04
N GLY A 262 5.91 5.13 -18.79
CA GLY A 262 6.31 5.75 -17.53
C GLY A 262 6.15 7.25 -17.47
N VAL A 263 5.94 7.91 -18.61
CA VAL A 263 5.70 9.36 -18.70
C VAL A 263 4.35 9.60 -19.35
N ARG A 264 3.36 10.03 -18.56
CA ARG A 264 2.05 10.42 -19.11
C ARG A 264 2.16 11.80 -19.74
N LEU A 265 1.84 11.91 -21.02
CA LEU A 265 1.69 13.19 -21.70
C LEU A 265 0.23 13.64 -21.64
N LEU A 266 -0.01 14.87 -21.18
CA LEU A 266 -1.31 15.51 -21.16
C LEU A 266 -1.39 16.51 -22.31
N HIS A 267 -2.58 16.65 -22.90
CA HIS A 267 -2.83 17.69 -23.89
C HIS A 267 -3.41 18.92 -23.20
N ASP A 268 -2.76 20.07 -23.37
CA ASP A 268 -3.29 21.34 -22.87
C ASP A 268 -4.19 21.97 -23.95
N ASN A 269 -5.49 22.01 -23.67
CA ASN A 269 -6.49 22.61 -24.55
C ASN A 269 -6.32 24.13 -24.68
N ILE A 270 -5.61 24.79 -23.77
CA ILE A 270 -5.44 26.25 -23.76
C ILE A 270 -4.26 26.66 -24.64
N SER A 271 -3.10 26.03 -24.47
CA SER A 271 -1.90 26.34 -25.24
C SER A 271 -1.74 25.48 -26.51
N ASN A 272 -2.64 24.51 -26.77
CA ASN A 272 -2.43 23.41 -27.73
C ASN A 272 -1.09 22.69 -27.52
N GLY A 273 -0.57 22.76 -26.29
CA GLY A 273 0.73 22.21 -25.91
C GLY A 273 0.62 20.78 -25.39
N THR A 274 1.78 20.14 -25.24
CA THR A 274 1.90 18.89 -24.48
C THR A 274 2.44 19.24 -23.11
N LEU A 275 1.84 18.73 -22.04
CA LEU A 275 2.32 18.87 -20.67
C LEU A 275 2.74 17.50 -20.14
N VAL A 276 3.68 17.49 -19.19
CA VAL A 276 4.05 16.25 -18.48
C VAL A 276 3.10 16.04 -17.31
N GLY A 277 2.35 14.94 -17.36
CA GLY A 277 1.51 14.49 -16.26
C GLY A 277 2.27 13.61 -15.27
N ALA A 278 1.55 12.69 -14.64
CA ALA A 278 2.14 11.74 -13.71
C ALA A 278 3.21 10.88 -14.41
N ASN A 279 4.33 10.69 -13.75
CA ASN A 279 5.44 9.90 -14.25
C ASN A 279 6.13 9.14 -13.12
N TYR A 280 6.93 8.13 -13.44
CA TYR A 280 7.64 7.35 -12.44
C TYR A 280 9.13 7.18 -12.73
N PHE A 281 9.86 6.92 -11.65
CA PHE A 281 11.27 6.57 -11.66
C PHE A 281 11.41 5.19 -11.00
N MET A 282 11.81 4.20 -11.81
CA MET A 282 11.86 2.81 -11.38
C MET A 282 13.22 2.48 -10.75
N ALA A 283 13.20 1.87 -9.57
CA ALA A 283 14.35 1.28 -8.89
C ALA A 283 14.00 -0.14 -8.43
N TYR A 284 14.94 -0.79 -7.75
CA TYR A 284 14.74 -2.12 -7.17
C TYR A 284 15.04 -2.12 -5.68
N HIS A 285 14.21 -2.84 -4.92
CA HIS A 285 14.52 -3.15 -3.54
C HIS A 285 15.71 -4.11 -3.43
N SER A 286 16.33 -4.13 -2.25
CA SER A 286 17.25 -5.20 -1.87
C SER A 286 16.51 -6.53 -1.74
N VAL A 287 17.25 -7.63 -1.63
CA VAL A 287 16.65 -8.94 -1.38
C VAL A 287 15.86 -8.90 -0.07
N LEU A 288 14.54 -9.11 -0.15
CA LEU A 288 13.62 -9.13 0.98
C LEU A 288 13.30 -10.59 1.30
N LYS A 289 13.61 -11.04 2.51
CA LYS A 289 13.47 -12.46 2.89
C LYS A 289 12.46 -12.62 4.02
N LYS A 290 12.63 -11.80 5.06
CA LYS A 290 11.77 -11.85 6.24
C LYS A 290 10.57 -10.94 6.06
N PRO A 291 9.43 -11.24 6.68
CA PRO A 291 8.26 -10.36 6.68
C PRO A 291 8.59 -8.94 7.17
N ASP A 292 9.49 -8.83 8.15
CA ASP A 292 9.97 -7.54 8.66
C ASP A 292 10.77 -6.75 7.60
N ASP A 293 11.46 -7.41 6.67
CA ASP A 293 12.17 -6.74 5.57
C ASP A 293 11.19 -6.03 4.64
N TYR A 294 10.04 -6.64 4.34
CA TYR A 294 9.00 -6.02 3.51
C TYR A 294 8.42 -4.78 4.19
N VAL A 295 8.14 -4.85 5.49
CA VAL A 295 7.62 -3.70 6.26
C VAL A 295 8.67 -2.58 6.34
N ASN A 296 9.93 -2.93 6.58
CA ASN A 296 11.02 -1.95 6.66
C ASN A 296 11.33 -1.33 5.30
N ALA A 297 11.27 -2.10 4.21
CA ALA A 297 11.43 -1.60 2.85
C ALA A 297 10.32 -0.60 2.48
N LEU A 298 9.07 -0.90 2.83
CA LEU A 298 7.95 0.02 2.68
C LEU A 298 8.18 1.32 3.46
N LYS A 299 8.58 1.23 4.73
CA LYS A 299 8.89 2.40 5.58
C LYS A 299 10.02 3.24 4.99
N ALA A 300 11.10 2.60 4.57
CA ALA A 300 12.26 3.26 3.99
C ALA A 300 11.91 3.98 2.69
N ALA A 301 11.18 3.33 1.78
CA ALA A 301 10.76 3.97 0.54
C ALA A 301 9.85 5.19 0.79
N ARG A 302 8.89 5.09 1.74
CA ARG A 302 8.05 6.23 2.15
C ARG A 302 8.90 7.36 2.74
N TYR A 303 9.90 7.03 3.54
CA TYR A 303 10.82 8.01 4.11
C TYR A 303 11.56 8.79 3.01
N TYR A 304 12.16 8.12 2.04
CA TYR A 304 12.88 8.81 0.95
C TYR A 304 11.94 9.62 0.04
N ALA A 305 10.77 9.08 -0.30
CA ALA A 305 9.77 9.82 -1.09
C ALA A 305 9.27 11.08 -0.36
N ASN A 306 9.03 10.98 0.95
CA ASN A 306 8.64 12.13 1.78
C ASN A 306 9.79 13.13 1.91
N LYS A 307 11.03 12.67 2.05
CA LYS A 307 12.22 13.53 2.12
C LYS A 307 12.38 14.35 0.83
N VAL A 308 12.21 13.72 -0.33
CA VAL A 308 12.24 14.41 -1.63
C VAL A 308 11.08 15.40 -1.72
N THR A 309 9.85 14.97 -1.41
CA THR A 309 8.68 15.84 -1.42
C THR A 309 8.88 17.06 -0.51
N GLN A 310 9.40 16.88 0.70
CA GLN A 310 9.74 17.97 1.60
C GLN A 310 10.79 18.93 1.04
N SER A 311 11.75 18.43 0.25
CA SER A 311 12.76 19.29 -0.38
C SER A 311 12.19 20.22 -1.46
N TRP A 312 11.03 19.89 -2.02
CA TRP A 312 10.37 20.69 -3.05
C TRP A 312 9.55 21.86 -2.49
N TYR A 313 9.24 21.82 -1.19
CA TYR A 313 8.41 22.84 -0.55
C TYR A 313 9.16 23.53 0.60
N ALA A 314 9.00 24.85 0.72
CA ALA A 314 9.50 25.57 1.87
C ALA A 314 8.74 25.13 3.15
N THR A 315 9.49 24.96 4.24
CA THR A 315 9.25 24.30 5.54
C THR A 315 7.95 24.59 6.34
N THR A 316 6.93 25.23 5.77
CA THR A 316 5.75 25.69 6.53
C THR A 316 4.53 24.76 6.53
N ASP A 317 4.49 23.73 5.68
CA ASP A 317 3.34 22.81 5.61
C ASP A 317 3.77 21.36 5.87
N ASP A 318 3.02 20.63 6.71
CA ASP A 318 3.22 19.19 6.94
C ASP A 318 2.67 18.39 5.74
N TYR A 319 3.40 18.40 4.63
CA TYR A 319 3.08 17.68 3.40
C TYR A 319 3.06 16.15 3.58
N THR A 320 3.44 15.64 4.75
CA THR A 320 3.47 14.19 5.06
C THR A 320 2.17 13.66 5.62
N LYS A 321 1.22 14.55 5.97
CA LYS A 321 -0.09 14.16 6.52
C LYS A 321 -1.21 14.49 5.55
N GLY A 322 -2.00 13.46 5.21
CA GLY A 322 -3.22 13.59 4.41
C GLY A 322 -3.14 12.89 3.05
N PRO A 323 -4.12 13.16 2.16
CA PRO A 323 -4.16 12.55 0.83
C PRO A 323 -2.99 13.02 -0.05
N ILE A 324 -2.59 12.16 -0.99
CA ILE A 324 -1.54 12.46 -1.98
C ILE A 324 -1.90 13.76 -2.71
N ARG A 325 -0.99 14.74 -2.69
CA ARG A 325 -1.19 16.07 -3.31
C ARG A 325 -0.57 16.14 -4.70
N ASN A 326 -0.99 17.13 -5.48
CA ASN A 326 -0.30 17.51 -6.71
C ASN A 326 1.11 18.01 -6.39
N ASN A 327 2.06 17.71 -7.27
CA ASN A 327 3.50 17.98 -7.11
C ASN A 327 4.14 17.26 -5.89
N SER A 328 3.83 15.99 -5.66
CA SER A 328 4.44 15.17 -4.61
C SER A 328 4.98 13.85 -5.15
N VAL A 329 5.83 13.19 -4.37
CA VAL A 329 6.40 11.88 -4.68
C VAL A 329 5.84 10.83 -3.73
N PHE A 330 5.36 9.72 -4.28
CA PHE A 330 5.02 8.55 -3.47
C PHE A 330 5.63 7.28 -4.09
N PRO A 331 6.04 6.30 -3.26
CA PRO A 331 6.59 5.06 -3.75
C PRO A 331 5.46 4.02 -3.93
N TYR A 332 5.54 3.23 -5.00
CA TYR A 332 4.66 2.11 -5.26
C TYR A 332 5.46 0.83 -5.52
N SER A 333 5.03 -0.27 -4.91
CA SER A 333 5.51 -1.62 -5.22
C SER A 333 4.34 -2.60 -5.05
N PRO A 334 4.28 -3.71 -5.80
CA PRO A 334 3.14 -4.63 -5.76
C PRO A 334 2.80 -5.16 -4.35
N PHE A 335 3.79 -5.30 -3.47
CA PHE A 335 3.59 -5.84 -2.12
C PHE A 335 3.12 -4.79 -1.10
N TYR A 336 3.20 -3.48 -1.40
CA TYR A 336 2.91 -2.43 -0.43
C TYR A 336 1.49 -2.51 0.12
N VAL A 337 0.52 -2.83 -0.73
CA VAL A 337 -0.90 -2.94 -0.35
C VAL A 337 -1.12 -4.03 0.71
N PHE A 338 -0.36 -5.12 0.65
CA PHE A 338 -0.49 -6.23 1.61
C PHE A 338 0.23 -5.95 2.93
N TYR A 339 1.36 -5.23 2.88
CA TYR A 339 2.19 -4.99 4.06
C TYR A 339 1.90 -3.67 4.78
N GLU A 340 1.10 -2.79 4.18
CA GLU A 340 0.74 -1.50 4.79
C GLU A 340 -0.03 -1.64 6.10
N GLN A 341 -0.89 -2.65 6.23
CA GLN A 341 -1.64 -2.93 7.46
C GLN A 341 -0.74 -3.10 8.70
N TYR A 342 0.48 -3.62 8.51
CA TYR A 342 1.42 -3.85 9.61
C TYR A 342 2.03 -2.56 10.17
N LEU A 343 1.87 -1.42 9.49
CA LEU A 343 2.35 -0.13 9.99
C LEU A 343 1.50 0.40 11.15
N THR A 344 0.18 0.15 11.12
CA THR A 344 -0.78 0.65 12.12
C THR A 344 -1.38 -0.46 12.98
N LEU A 345 -1.11 -1.73 12.67
CA LEU A 345 -1.69 -2.91 13.32
C LEU A 345 -1.67 -2.83 14.86
N ALA A 346 -0.55 -2.42 15.46
CA ALA A 346 -0.44 -2.35 16.92
C ALA A 346 -1.43 -1.32 17.53
N ASN A 347 -1.56 -0.15 16.89
CA ASN A 347 -2.47 0.90 17.35
C ASN A 347 -3.93 0.50 17.15
N GLU A 348 -4.25 -0.11 16.00
CA GLU A 348 -5.60 -0.59 15.70
C GLU A 348 -6.01 -1.72 16.64
N ALA A 349 -5.12 -2.68 16.91
CA ALA A 349 -5.39 -3.76 17.85
C ALA A 349 -5.62 -3.23 19.27
N ALA A 350 -4.78 -2.30 19.74
CA ALA A 350 -4.97 -1.67 21.04
C ALA A 350 -6.29 -0.90 21.14
N PHE A 351 -6.66 -0.18 20.08
CA PHE A 351 -7.92 0.55 20.01
C PHE A 351 -9.14 -0.39 20.02
N GLN A 352 -9.14 -1.45 19.21
CA GLN A 352 -10.23 -2.42 19.13
C GLN A 352 -10.40 -3.19 20.44
N LEU A 353 -9.30 -3.71 21.01
CA LEU A 353 -9.35 -4.39 22.31
C LEU A 353 -9.82 -3.44 23.41
N GLY A 354 -9.42 -2.17 23.37
CA GLY A 354 -9.89 -1.12 24.28
C GLY A 354 -11.41 -0.92 24.20
N ILE A 355 -11.97 -0.84 23.00
CA ILE A 355 -13.43 -0.73 22.80
C ILE A 355 -14.16 -1.97 23.32
N CYS A 356 -13.65 -3.17 23.04
CA CYS A 356 -14.26 -4.41 23.55
C CYS A 356 -14.27 -4.44 25.08
N LEU A 357 -13.18 -4.04 25.75
CA LEU A 357 -13.12 -3.96 27.20
C LEU A 357 -14.10 -2.92 27.76
N LEU A 358 -14.22 -1.76 27.11
CA LEU A 358 -15.19 -0.73 27.48
C LEU A 358 -16.64 -1.16 27.29
N ALA A 359 -16.93 -2.06 26.34
CA ALA A 359 -18.27 -2.58 26.12
C ALA A 359 -18.65 -3.69 27.11
N ILE A 360 -17.66 -4.42 27.65
CA ILE A 360 -17.87 -5.47 28.65
C ILE A 360 -18.07 -4.88 30.06
N PHE A 361 -17.37 -3.78 30.36
CA PHE A 361 -17.52 -3.04 31.62
C PHE A 361 -18.83 -2.25 31.65
#